data_AF-A0A0L7KZT9-F1
#
_entry.id   AF-A0A0L7KZT9-F1
#
_cell.length_a   1.000
_cell.length_b   1.000
_cell.length_c   1.000
_cell.angle_alpha   90.00
_cell.angle_beta   90.00
_cell.angle_gamma   90.00
#
_symmetry.space_group_name_H-M   'P 1'
#
loop_
_entity.id
_entity.type
_entity.pdbx_description
1 polymer ?
#
loop_
_entity_poly.entity_id
_entity_poly.type
_entity_poly.pdbx_seq_one_letter_code
_entity_poly.pdbx_strand_id
1 'polypeptide(L)'
;MDELGILPLKRVELSLSKFNEVAIPHHLDLMRQHRANIIKYEERGEYGRVRAEQTNARRVSAQLRSLLSELEALRRRVRPEDLPKFDASTQRSRDLTLRAIMDYLGTVFK
;
A
#
# COMPACT_ATOMS: atom_id res chain seq x y z
N MET A 1 -2.48 10.26 29.78
CA MET A 1 -3.60 10.87 29.04
C MET A 1 -3.02 11.23 27.70
N ASP A 2 -3.07 10.30 26.75
CA ASP A 2 -2.33 10.44 25.49
C ASP A 2 -3.00 11.49 24.61
N GLU A 3 -2.33 12.62 24.41
CA GLU A 3 -2.82 13.71 23.56
C GLU A 3 -2.91 13.26 22.10
N LEU A 4 -4.12 12.84 21.70
CA LEU A 4 -4.52 12.65 20.32
C LEU A 4 -4.53 14.02 19.62
N GLY A 5 -3.84 14.13 18.48
CA GLY A 5 -3.92 15.29 17.57
C GLY A 5 -3.02 16.50 17.88
N ILE A 6 -1.73 16.32 18.17
CA ILE A 6 -0.80 17.43 18.49
C ILE A 6 0.13 17.87 17.35
N LEU A 7 0.36 17.02 16.35
CA LEU A 7 1.35 17.30 15.30
C LEU A 7 0.75 18.20 14.21
N PRO A 8 1.34 19.37 13.92
CA PRO A 8 0.98 20.14 12.74
C PRO A 8 1.41 19.38 11.48
N LEU A 9 0.71 19.60 10.36
CA LEU A 9 0.98 18.92 9.08
C LEU A 9 2.45 18.96 8.66
N LYS A 10 3.10 20.11 8.86
CA LYS A 10 4.52 20.33 8.54
C LYS A 10 5.47 19.32 9.21
N ARG A 11 5.12 18.79 10.38
CA ARG A 11 5.93 17.78 11.08
C ARG A 11 5.85 16.40 10.44
N VAL A 12 4.81 16.13 9.65
CA VAL A 12 4.57 14.83 9.02
C VAL A 12 4.77 14.85 7.50
N GLU A 13 5.03 16.01 6.89
CA GLU A 13 5.24 16.19 5.45
C GLU A 13 6.26 15.21 4.85
N LEU A 14 7.40 15.02 5.50
CA LEU A 14 8.42 14.08 5.01
C LEU A 14 7.90 12.64 4.98
N SER A 15 7.15 12.24 6.00
CA SER A 15 6.53 10.92 6.06
C SER A 15 5.47 10.75 4.95
N LEU A 16 4.70 11.80 4.66
CA LEU A 16 3.71 11.80 3.58
C LEU A 16 4.35 11.72 2.21
N SER A 17 5.41 12.49 1.95
CA SER A 17 6.17 12.43 0.71
C SER A 17 6.79 11.03 0.53
N LYS A 18 7.44 10.49 1.56
CA LYS A 18 7.98 9.11 1.50
C LYS A 18 6.89 8.07 1.23
N PHE A 19 5.73 8.19 1.87
CA PHE A 19 4.59 7.28 1.63
C PHE A 19 4.10 7.37 0.18
N ASN A 20 3.82 8.59 -0.28
CA ASN A 20 3.21 8.86 -1.59
C ASN A 20 4.15 8.60 -2.77
N GLU A 21 5.41 8.99 -2.66
CA GLU A 21 6.34 9.08 -3.79
C GLU A 21 7.29 7.88 -3.84
N VAL A 22 7.49 7.18 -2.72
CA VAL A 22 8.48 6.09 -2.64
C VAL A 22 7.81 4.77 -2.28
N ALA A 23 7.19 4.70 -1.10
CA ALA A 23 6.74 3.43 -0.54
C ALA A 23 5.59 2.82 -1.35
N ILE A 24 4.54 3.58 -1.63
CA ILE A 24 3.39 3.09 -2.41
C ILE A 24 3.80 2.72 -3.84
N PRO A 25 4.44 3.60 -4.64
CA PRO A 25 4.84 3.27 -6.01
C PRO A 25 5.69 2.00 -6.10
N HIS A 26 6.69 1.85 -5.23
CA HIS A 26 7.56 0.68 -5.20
C HIS A 26 6.78 -0.63 -5.00
N HIS A 27 5.89 -0.68 -4.00
CA HIS A 27 5.13 -1.91 -3.72
C HIS A 27 4.04 -2.17 -4.78
N LEU A 28 3.48 -1.14 -5.40
CA LEU A 28 2.56 -1.31 -6.53
C LEU A 28 3.26 -1.90 -7.75
N ASP A 29 4.49 -1.45 -8.04
CA ASP A 29 5.29 -2.01 -9.13
C ASP A 29 5.65 -3.48 -8.89
N LEU A 30 6.07 -3.83 -7.66
CA LEU A 30 6.30 -5.22 -7.27
C LEU A 30 5.04 -6.08 -7.42
N MET A 31 3.89 -5.59 -6.95
CA MET A 31 2.62 -6.31 -7.07
C MET A 31 2.27 -6.59 -8.55
N ARG A 32 2.42 -5.57 -9.41
CA ARG A 32 2.19 -5.71 -10.85
C ARG A 32 3.15 -6.73 -11.48
N GLN A 33 4.42 -6.71 -11.08
CA GLN A 33 5.43 -7.65 -11.58
C GLN A 33 5.11 -9.09 -11.18
N HIS A 34 4.79 -9.35 -9.91
CA HIS A 34 4.41 -10.68 -9.46
C HIS A 34 3.17 -11.19 -10.19
N ARG A 35 2.16 -10.34 -10.43
CA ARG A 35 0.97 -10.70 -11.22
C ARG A 35 1.32 -11.08 -12.65
N ALA A 36 2.17 -10.29 -13.33
CA ALA A 36 2.61 -10.61 -14.68
C ALA A 36 3.39 -11.93 -14.74
N ASN A 37 4.23 -12.20 -13.74
CA ASN A 37 4.98 -13.44 -13.63
C ASN A 37 4.08 -14.65 -13.37
N ILE A 38 3.05 -14.53 -12.53
CA ILE A 38 2.07 -15.60 -12.28
C ILE A 38 1.44 -16.05 -13.60
N ILE A 39 0.90 -15.11 -14.38
CA ILE A 39 0.25 -15.39 -15.67
C ILE A 39 1.25 -16.06 -16.63
N LYS A 40 2.45 -15.47 -16.76
CA LYS A 40 3.51 -15.99 -17.62
C LYS A 40 3.94 -17.43 -17.26
N TYR A 41 4.05 -17.75 -15.97
CA TYR A 41 4.48 -19.09 -15.52
C TYR A 41 3.35 -20.11 -15.59
N GLU A 42 2.10 -19.67 -15.40
CA GLU A 42 0.91 -20.51 -15.55
C GLU A 42 0.74 -20.97 -17.00
N GLU A 43 0.87 -20.07 -17.98
CA GLU A 43 0.85 -20.39 -19.42
C GLU A 43 1.92 -21.41 -19.84
N ARG A 44 3.01 -21.51 -19.06
CA ARG A 44 4.13 -22.42 -19.30
C ARG A 44 4.08 -23.71 -18.49
N GLY A 45 3.07 -23.88 -17.64
CA GLY A 45 2.97 -25.03 -16.71
C GLY A 45 4.03 -25.04 -15.61
N GLU A 46 4.69 -23.90 -15.33
CA GLU A 46 5.76 -23.78 -14.33
C GLU A 46 5.19 -23.58 -12.91
N TYR A 47 4.34 -24.51 -12.44
CA TYR A 47 3.54 -24.35 -11.21
C TYR A 47 4.36 -24.10 -9.94
N GLY A 48 5.61 -24.59 -9.87
CA GLY A 48 6.53 -24.27 -8.77
C GLY A 48 6.83 -22.78 -8.66
N ARG A 49 7.03 -22.12 -9.82
CA ARG A 49 7.27 -20.67 -9.88
C ARG A 49 5.99 -19.88 -9.64
N VAL A 50 4.84 -20.36 -10.14
CA VAL A 50 3.53 -19.77 -9.83
C VAL A 50 3.33 -19.66 -8.31
N ARG A 51 3.55 -20.76 -7.57
CA ARG A 51 3.41 -20.77 -6.10
C ARG A 51 4.38 -19.82 -5.39
N ALA A 52 5.61 -19.71 -5.90
CA ALA A 52 6.60 -18.77 -5.36
C ALA A 52 6.14 -17.31 -5.57
N GLU A 53 5.67 -16.97 -6.77
CA GLU A 53 5.19 -15.63 -7.08
C GLU A 53 3.91 -15.27 -6.32
N GLN A 54 2.98 -16.22 -6.14
CA GLN A 54 1.82 -16.03 -5.27
C GLN A 54 2.23 -15.75 -3.82
N THR A 55 3.21 -16.49 -3.28
CA THR A 55 3.74 -16.22 -1.92
C THR A 55 4.34 -14.82 -1.82
N ASN A 56 5.10 -14.40 -2.83
CA ASN A 56 5.69 -13.05 -2.85
C ASN A 56 4.63 -11.97 -2.97
N ALA A 57 3.64 -12.13 -3.85
CA ALA A 57 2.52 -11.19 -3.98
C ALA A 57 1.68 -11.09 -2.69
N ARG A 58 1.46 -12.20 -1.96
CA ARG A 58 0.84 -12.17 -0.62
C ARG A 58 1.65 -11.30 0.34
N ARG A 59 2.98 -11.43 0.34
CA ARG A 59 3.87 -10.62 1.18
C ARG A 59 3.77 -9.13 0.83
N VAL A 60 3.80 -8.78 -0.46
CA VAL A 60 3.63 -7.39 -0.90
C VAL A 60 2.26 -6.83 -0.51
N SER A 61 1.20 -7.65 -0.60
CA SER A 61 -0.15 -7.25 -0.14
C SER A 61 -0.18 -6.92 1.35
N ALA A 62 0.50 -7.73 2.17
CA ALA A 62 0.62 -7.48 3.60
C ALA A 62 1.41 -6.20 3.90
N GLN A 63 2.49 -5.92 3.16
CA GLN A 63 3.26 -4.68 3.30
C GLN A 63 2.42 -3.45 2.95
N LEU A 64 1.65 -3.50 1.85
CA LEU A 64 0.72 -2.43 1.48
C LEU A 64 -0.34 -2.17 2.57
N ARG A 65 -0.86 -3.23 3.21
CA ARG A 65 -1.77 -3.09 4.35
C ARG A 65 -1.10 -2.45 5.57
N SER A 66 0.15 -2.84 5.87
CA SER A 66 0.94 -2.21 6.94
C SER A 66 1.11 -0.72 6.71
N LEU A 67 1.48 -0.33 5.48
CA LEU A 67 1.65 1.07 5.10
C LEU A 67 0.35 1.87 5.30
N LEU A 68 -0.81 1.31 4.95
CA LEU A 68 -2.11 1.94 5.21
C LEU A 68 -2.37 2.11 6.72
N SER A 69 -2.11 1.08 7.52
CA SER A 69 -2.29 1.16 8.97
C SER A 69 -1.32 2.15 9.64
N GLU A 70 -0.08 2.25 9.16
CA GLU A 70 0.89 3.25 9.59
C GLU A 70 0.42 4.67 9.25
N LEU A 71 -0.14 4.86 8.05
CA LEU A 71 -0.72 6.13 7.64
C LEU A 71 -1.91 6.52 8.52
N GLU A 72 -2.81 5.58 8.84
CA GLU A 72 -3.93 5.81 9.76
C GLU A 72 -3.45 6.15 11.17
N ALA A 73 -2.41 5.48 11.66
CA ALA A 73 -1.79 5.80 12.94
C ALA A 73 -1.18 7.22 12.93
N LEU A 74 -0.54 7.61 11.84
CA LEU A 74 0.00 8.96 11.66
C LEU A 74 -1.13 10.00 11.62
N ARG A 75 -2.21 9.72 10.89
CA ARG A 75 -3.41 10.58 10.81
C ARG A 75 -3.99 10.90 12.19
N ARG A 76 -4.07 9.91 13.08
CA ARG A 76 -4.57 10.10 14.47
C ARG A 76 -3.72 11.06 15.32
N ARG A 77 -2.48 11.35 14.90
CA ARG A 77 -1.57 12.25 15.60
C ARG A 77 -1.59 13.67 15.03
N VAL A 78 -2.23 13.87 13.89
CA VAL A 78 -2.33 15.18 13.21
C VAL A 78 -3.46 16.00 13.83
N ARG A 79 -3.22 17.31 13.95
CA ARG A 79 -4.21 18.25 14.48
C ARG A 79 -5.51 18.24 13.66
N PRO A 80 -6.69 18.37 14.30
CA PRO A 80 -7.97 18.35 13.60
C PRO A 80 -8.07 19.32 12.42
N GLU A 81 -7.53 20.54 12.55
CA GLU A 81 -7.54 21.56 11.50
C GLU A 81 -6.70 21.19 10.26
N ASP A 82 -5.72 20.31 10.42
CA ASP A 82 -4.82 19.86 9.35
C ASP A 82 -5.29 18.56 8.68
N LEU A 83 -6.26 17.83 9.29
CA LEU A 83 -6.77 16.57 8.77
C LEU A 83 -7.30 16.67 7.32
N PRO A 84 -8.06 17.70 6.91
CA PRO A 84 -8.54 17.79 5.53
C PRO A 84 -7.40 17.83 4.50
N LYS A 85 -6.30 18.54 4.81
CA LYS A 85 -5.12 18.62 3.95
C LYS A 85 -4.35 17.31 3.94
N PHE A 86 -4.19 16.68 5.11
CA PHE A 86 -3.59 15.35 5.22
C PHE A 86 -4.34 14.33 4.34
N ASP A 87 -5.66 14.28 4.47
CA ASP A 87 -6.52 13.35 3.73
C ASP A 87 -6.43 13.59 2.22
N ALA A 88 -6.55 14.86 1.79
CA ALA A 88 -6.39 15.22 0.39
C ALA A 88 -5.01 14.81 -0.18
N SER A 89 -3.94 15.01 0.59
CA SER A 89 -2.57 14.69 0.16
C SER A 89 -2.29 13.19 0.03
N THR A 90 -3.08 12.33 0.69
CA THR A 90 -2.86 10.87 0.74
C THR A 90 -3.90 10.07 -0.02
N GLN A 91 -5.02 10.71 -0.39
CA GLN A 91 -6.18 10.07 -1.03
C GLN A 91 -5.78 9.18 -2.20
N ARG A 92 -5.04 9.73 -3.17
CA ARG A 92 -4.63 8.99 -4.38
C ARG A 92 -3.85 7.71 -4.03
N SER A 93 -2.88 7.81 -3.13
CA SER A 93 -2.03 6.68 -2.74
C SER A 93 -2.83 5.61 -2.01
N ARG A 94 -3.80 6.01 -1.17
CA ARG A 94 -4.74 5.09 -0.50
C ARG A 94 -5.61 4.35 -1.51
N ASP A 95 -6.20 5.08 -2.45
CA ASP A 95 -7.09 4.51 -3.47
C ASP A 95 -6.36 3.51 -4.38
N LEU A 96 -5.16 3.87 -4.84
CA LEU A 96 -4.33 2.97 -5.64
C LEU A 96 -3.94 1.71 -4.87
N THR A 97 -3.62 1.85 -3.58
CA THR A 97 -3.24 0.73 -2.73
C THR A 97 -4.41 -0.23 -2.51
N LEU A 98 -5.59 0.30 -2.16
CA LEU A 98 -6.80 -0.50 -1.97
C LEU A 98 -7.18 -1.24 -3.25
N ARG A 99 -7.13 -0.54 -4.39
CA ARG A 99 -7.40 -1.15 -5.70
C ARG A 99 -6.42 -2.28 -6.01
N ALA A 100 -5.12 -2.08 -5.82
CA ALA A 100 -4.13 -3.12 -6.10
C ALA A 100 -4.31 -4.37 -5.22
N ILE A 101 -4.67 -4.18 -3.95
CA ILE A 101 -4.99 -5.29 -3.04
C ILE A 101 -6.24 -6.04 -3.52
N MET A 102 -7.31 -5.33 -3.90
CA MET A 102 -8.54 -5.95 -4.43
C MET A 102 -8.29 -6.70 -5.74
N ASP A 103 -7.58 -6.09 -6.68
CA ASP A 103 -7.22 -6.69 -7.97
C ASP A 103 -6.42 -7.98 -7.78
N TYR A 104 -5.51 -8.00 -6.79
CA TYR A 104 -4.77 -9.19 -6.43
C TYR A 104 -5.67 -10.31 -5.87
N LEU A 105 -6.54 -10.00 -4.91
CA LEU A 105 -7.47 -10.98 -4.35
C LEU A 105 -8.37 -11.56 -5.44
N GLY A 106 -8.90 -10.71 -6.33
CA GLY A 106 -9.71 -11.15 -7.47
C GLY A 106 -8.95 -11.95 -8.53
N THR A 107 -7.62 -11.94 -8.53
CA THR A 107 -6.79 -12.76 -9.44
C THR A 107 -6.43 -14.11 -8.81
N VAL A 108 -6.26 -14.18 -7.49
CA VAL A 108 -5.83 -15.40 -6.77
C VAL A 108 -6.98 -16.35 -6.43
N PHE A 109 -8.20 -15.83 -6.30
CA PHE A 109 -9.39 -16.63 -5.98
C PHE A 109 -10.30 -16.88 -7.19
N LYS A 110 -9.77 -16.74 -8.40
CA LYS A 110 -10.44 -17.15 -9.64
C LYS A 110 -10.23 -18.63 -9.93
#